data_AF-A0A4Q2T7M8-F1
#
_entry.id   AF-A0A4Q2T7M8-F1
#
_cell.length_a   1.000
_cell.length_b   1.000
_cell.length_c   1.000
_cell.angle_alpha   90.00
_cell.angle_beta   90.00
_cell.angle_gamma   90.00
#
_symmetry.space_group_name_H-M   'P 1'
#
loop_
_entity.id
_entity.type
_entity.pdbx_description
1 polymer ?
#
loop_
_entity_poly.entity_id
_entity_poly.type
_entity_poly.pdbx_seq_one_letter_code
_entity_poly.pdbx_strand_id
1 'polypeptide(L)'
;MPTTSISYHVYVGGGPGDPNAIGFNMGLAAVQRDDVARNYPHAGPFHGFGGTVEVPLRGSQPVYVFAINGGGPTDVNQLMGAGTVNISNPLPETTITSGPPAQGTSPTVRFGFTANEASTFLCRIDQAAWSACSSPYVTTVSTYGPHSFQVYATDTEGAADPSPASYAFTVAAPPPPPAPPPVVDPTPPPPPPPTPTITLELRAVKKKSRLRVDIGPDLDPSNYRFTVQRRADGRWRTVKRTQTLGAQDVSIINLPSGRYRVVVPRQHDLAGTRAEARLRR
;
A
#
# COMPACT_ATOMS: atom_id res chain seq x y z
N MET A 1 -33.32 -78.66 11.26
CA MET A 1 -33.27 -77.19 11.09
C MET A 1 -32.74 -76.62 12.40
N PRO A 2 -31.68 -75.79 12.38
CA PRO A 2 -31.20 -75.13 13.60
C PRO A 2 -32.32 -74.29 14.21
N THR A 3 -32.52 -74.39 15.52
CA THR A 3 -33.53 -73.63 16.28
C THR A 3 -32.97 -72.34 16.88
N THR A 4 -31.66 -72.16 16.79
CA THR A 4 -30.92 -71.00 17.30
C THR A 4 -30.32 -70.21 16.15
N SER A 5 -30.28 -68.89 16.29
CA SER A 5 -29.52 -68.02 15.40
C SER A 5 -28.05 -68.42 15.38
N ILE A 6 -27.40 -68.27 14.23
CA ILE A 6 -25.96 -68.44 14.07
C ILE A 6 -25.27 -67.08 13.93
N SER A 7 -23.96 -67.04 14.15
CA SER A 7 -23.19 -65.83 13.88
C SER A 7 -22.98 -65.62 12.38
N TYR A 8 -22.75 -64.39 11.97
CA TYR A 8 -22.37 -64.07 10.59
C TYR A 8 -21.19 -63.10 10.56
N HIS A 9 -20.33 -63.27 9.56
CA HIS A 9 -19.21 -62.38 9.29
C HIS A 9 -19.41 -61.67 7.95
N VAL A 10 -18.92 -60.44 7.87
CA VAL A 10 -18.90 -59.64 6.64
C VAL A 10 -17.45 -59.37 6.27
N TYR A 11 -17.10 -59.53 5.00
CA TYR A 11 -15.78 -59.22 4.46
C TYR A 11 -15.93 -58.17 3.36
N VAL A 12 -15.13 -57.11 3.41
CA VAL A 12 -15.12 -56.02 2.42
C VAL A 12 -13.73 -55.92 1.81
N GLY A 13 -13.65 -55.75 0.48
CA GLY A 13 -12.38 -55.62 -0.26
C GLY A 13 -11.81 -56.94 -0.76
N GLY A 14 -12.34 -58.07 -0.30
CA GLY A 14 -11.95 -59.41 -0.75
C GLY A 14 -12.67 -60.50 0.05
N GLY A 15 -12.48 -61.76 -0.34
CA GLY A 15 -12.99 -62.90 0.39
C GLY A 15 -12.14 -63.27 1.62
N PRO A 16 -12.58 -64.22 2.46
CA PRO A 16 -11.79 -64.72 3.57
C PRO A 16 -10.42 -65.24 3.09
N GLY A 17 -9.34 -64.76 3.73
CA GLY A 17 -7.96 -65.12 3.37
C GLY A 17 -7.32 -64.22 2.31
N ASP A 18 -8.07 -63.30 1.70
CA ASP A 18 -7.50 -62.25 0.86
C ASP A 18 -6.76 -61.22 1.74
N PRO A 19 -5.50 -60.86 1.42
CA PRO A 19 -4.74 -59.87 2.19
C PRO A 19 -5.37 -58.47 2.21
N ASN A 20 -6.24 -58.15 1.25
CA ASN A 20 -6.93 -56.85 1.15
C ASN A 20 -8.32 -56.87 1.80
N ALA A 21 -8.79 -58.03 2.28
CA ALA A 21 -10.09 -58.14 2.90
C ALA A 21 -10.08 -57.66 4.35
N ILE A 22 -11.06 -56.83 4.69
CA ILE A 22 -11.36 -56.43 6.08
C ILE A 22 -12.56 -57.26 6.54
N GLY A 23 -12.32 -58.16 7.50
CA GLY A 23 -13.33 -59.03 8.08
C GLY A 23 -13.94 -58.47 9.36
N PHE A 24 -15.26 -58.53 9.46
CA PHE A 24 -16.05 -58.08 10.60
C PHE A 24 -16.84 -59.25 11.18
N ASN A 25 -16.68 -59.51 12.47
CA ASN A 25 -17.60 -60.38 13.21
C ASN A 25 -18.82 -59.57 13.61
N MET A 26 -19.96 -59.85 12.97
CA MET A 26 -21.21 -59.11 13.18
C MET A 26 -22.08 -59.71 14.30
N GLY A 27 -21.59 -60.74 14.99
CA GLY A 27 -22.31 -61.43 16.04
C GLY A 27 -23.46 -62.29 15.52
N LEU A 28 -24.43 -62.59 16.40
CA LEU A 28 -25.59 -63.43 16.10
C LEU A 28 -26.56 -62.73 15.15
N ALA A 29 -27.03 -63.46 14.13
CA ALA A 29 -28.13 -63.06 13.27
C ALA A 29 -29.48 -63.19 14.02
N ALA A 30 -29.71 -62.36 15.03
CA ALA A 30 -30.86 -62.43 15.93
C ALA A 30 -31.87 -61.30 15.73
N VAL A 31 -31.79 -60.53 14.64
CA VAL A 31 -32.79 -59.49 14.34
C VAL A 31 -34.14 -60.16 14.04
N GLN A 32 -35.23 -59.60 14.54
CA GLN A 32 -36.55 -60.19 14.38
C GLN A 32 -37.03 -60.14 12.91
N ARG A 33 -37.53 -61.28 12.41
CA ARG A 33 -38.05 -61.51 11.07
C ARG A 33 -39.31 -62.37 11.15
N ASP A 34 -40.47 -61.71 11.22
CA ASP A 34 -41.76 -62.40 11.35
C ASP A 34 -42.11 -63.24 10.11
N ASP A 35 -41.63 -62.82 8.94
CA ASP A 35 -41.75 -63.61 7.71
C ASP A 35 -40.99 -64.93 7.78
N VAL A 36 -39.82 -64.94 8.42
CA VAL A 36 -39.05 -66.16 8.68
C VAL A 36 -39.80 -67.04 9.68
N ALA A 37 -40.34 -66.49 10.77
CA ALA A 37 -41.15 -67.26 11.72
C ALA A 37 -42.40 -67.87 11.08
N ARG A 38 -43.07 -67.16 10.16
CA ARG A 38 -44.24 -67.70 9.43
C ARG A 38 -43.88 -68.90 8.57
N ASN A 39 -42.73 -68.85 7.88
CA ASN A 39 -42.28 -69.94 7.01
C ASN A 39 -41.56 -71.06 7.77
N TYR A 40 -40.99 -70.75 8.94
CA TYR A 40 -40.24 -71.68 9.79
C TYR A 40 -40.65 -71.55 11.28
N PRO A 41 -41.87 -71.98 11.66
CA PRO A 41 -42.41 -71.75 13.00
C PRO A 41 -41.57 -72.34 14.14
N HIS A 42 -40.90 -73.48 13.89
CA HIS A 42 -40.05 -74.15 14.88
C HIS A 42 -38.73 -73.40 15.17
N ALA A 43 -38.31 -72.49 14.29
CA ALA A 43 -37.07 -71.72 14.44
C ALA A 43 -37.30 -70.36 15.12
N GLY A 44 -38.54 -69.86 15.14
CA GLY A 44 -38.87 -68.53 15.67
C GLY A 44 -38.42 -67.38 14.77
N PRO A 45 -38.61 -66.11 15.20
CA PRO A 45 -38.38 -64.95 14.35
C PRO A 45 -36.95 -64.40 14.39
N PHE A 46 -36.10 -64.83 15.32
CA PHE A 46 -34.79 -64.21 15.55
C PHE A 46 -33.70 -64.80 14.65
N HIS A 47 -33.84 -64.60 13.34
CA HIS A 47 -32.90 -65.10 12.31
C HIS A 47 -32.52 -64.02 11.27
N GLY A 48 -32.88 -62.77 11.52
CA GLY A 48 -32.49 -61.64 10.69
C GLY A 48 -31.10 -61.13 11.02
N PHE A 49 -30.48 -60.48 10.05
CA PHE A 49 -29.21 -59.78 10.22
C PHE A 49 -29.24 -58.42 9.52
N GLY A 50 -28.40 -57.51 9.98
CA GLY A 50 -28.27 -56.16 9.46
C GLY A 50 -27.30 -55.36 10.31
N GLY A 51 -26.65 -54.37 9.70
CA GLY A 51 -25.68 -53.52 10.39
C GLY A 51 -24.92 -52.63 9.43
N THR A 52 -24.12 -51.76 10.00
CA THR A 52 -23.21 -50.86 9.28
C THR A 52 -21.80 -51.13 9.76
N VAL A 53 -20.85 -51.17 8.83
CA VAL A 53 -19.42 -51.28 9.12
C VAL A 53 -18.69 -50.12 8.46
N GLU A 54 -17.72 -49.56 9.15
CA GLU A 54 -16.85 -48.53 8.59
C GLU A 54 -15.57 -49.18 8.05
N VAL A 55 -15.17 -48.80 6.84
CA VAL A 55 -13.96 -49.30 6.20
C VAL A 55 -13.11 -48.15 5.66
N PRO A 56 -11.77 -48.25 5.71
CA PRO A 56 -10.86 -47.32 5.06
C PRO A 56 -10.77 -47.54 3.53
N LEU A 57 -11.55 -48.47 2.96
CA LEU A 57 -11.56 -48.78 1.54
C LEU A 57 -12.42 -47.77 0.77
N ARG A 58 -12.09 -47.56 -0.51
CA ARG A 58 -12.77 -46.61 -1.42
C ARG A 58 -12.94 -47.23 -2.81
N GLY A 59 -13.81 -46.66 -3.63
CA GLY A 59 -14.14 -47.16 -4.96
C GLY A 59 -15.01 -48.42 -4.92
N SER A 60 -14.97 -49.19 -6.01
CA SER A 60 -15.75 -50.43 -6.18
C SER A 60 -15.15 -51.58 -5.37
N GLN A 61 -15.80 -51.96 -4.29
CA GLN A 61 -15.32 -52.98 -3.35
C GLN A 61 -16.24 -54.20 -3.34
N PRO A 62 -15.71 -55.44 -3.48
CA PRO A 62 -16.50 -56.63 -3.30
C PRO A 62 -16.84 -56.83 -1.81
N VAL A 63 -18.03 -57.35 -1.55
CA VAL A 63 -18.54 -57.66 -0.21
C VAL A 63 -19.02 -59.10 -0.17
N TYR A 64 -18.64 -59.84 0.86
CA TYR A 64 -19.05 -61.22 1.10
C TYR A 64 -19.65 -61.37 2.49
N VAL A 65 -20.77 -62.07 2.60
CA VAL A 65 -21.44 -62.37 3.87
C VAL A 65 -21.39 -63.87 4.11
N PHE A 66 -20.79 -64.30 5.21
CA PHE A 66 -20.68 -65.70 5.59
C PHE A 66 -21.47 -66.00 6.85
N ALA A 67 -22.24 -67.09 6.82
CA ALA A 67 -22.78 -67.74 7.99
C ALA A 67 -21.67 -68.55 8.67
N ILE A 68 -21.49 -68.34 9.98
CA ILE A 68 -20.44 -68.96 10.77
C ILE A 68 -21.01 -70.17 11.50
N ASN A 69 -20.49 -71.34 11.14
CA ASN A 69 -20.93 -72.60 11.71
C ASN A 69 -20.30 -72.80 13.09
N GLY A 70 -21.12 -73.19 14.07
CA GLY A 70 -20.74 -73.35 15.48
C GLY A 70 -20.15 -74.73 15.85
N GLY A 71 -19.45 -75.41 14.94
CA GLY A 71 -18.74 -76.67 15.22
C GLY A 71 -19.47 -77.94 14.77
N GLY A 72 -19.37 -78.28 13.48
CA GLY A 72 -19.88 -79.53 12.90
C GLY A 72 -18.83 -80.21 12.01
N PRO A 73 -18.96 -81.49 11.66
CA PRO A 73 -17.88 -82.28 11.03
C PRO A 73 -17.40 -81.77 9.65
N THR A 74 -18.08 -80.78 9.07
CA THR A 74 -17.65 -80.05 7.87
C THR A 74 -17.58 -78.55 8.19
N ASP A 75 -16.65 -78.14 9.06
CA ASP A 75 -16.39 -76.75 9.54
C ASP A 75 -16.06 -75.76 8.41
N VAL A 76 -16.98 -75.59 7.47
CA VAL A 76 -16.90 -74.70 6.33
C VAL A 76 -17.94 -73.62 6.55
N ASN A 77 -17.51 -72.38 6.73
CA ASN A 77 -18.41 -71.24 6.79
C ASN A 77 -19.15 -71.10 5.45
N GLN A 78 -20.48 -70.96 5.50
CA GLN A 78 -21.30 -70.93 4.29
C GLN A 78 -21.39 -69.49 3.75
N LEU A 79 -21.08 -69.29 2.47
CA LEU A 79 -21.31 -68.02 1.80
C LEU A 79 -22.83 -67.81 1.64
N MET A 80 -23.36 -66.78 2.29
CA MET A 80 -24.77 -66.40 2.24
C MET A 80 -25.08 -65.46 1.08
N GLY A 81 -24.11 -64.62 0.71
CA GLY A 81 -24.25 -63.68 -0.39
C GLY A 81 -22.96 -62.96 -0.72
N ALA A 82 -22.85 -62.52 -1.97
CA ALA A 82 -21.76 -61.68 -2.45
C ALA A 82 -22.32 -60.55 -3.31
N GLY A 83 -21.65 -59.41 -3.29
CA GLY A 83 -22.02 -58.24 -4.08
C GLY A 83 -20.87 -57.25 -4.21
N THR A 84 -21.16 -56.10 -4.80
CA THR A 84 -20.21 -55.00 -4.94
C THR A 84 -20.86 -53.73 -4.43
N VAL A 85 -20.10 -52.95 -3.67
CA VAL A 85 -20.50 -51.63 -3.19
C VAL A 85 -19.51 -50.59 -3.71
N ASN A 86 -20.01 -49.45 -4.15
CA ASN A 86 -19.16 -48.30 -4.45
C ASN A 86 -19.08 -47.43 -3.20
N ILE A 87 -17.88 -47.35 -2.62
CA ILE A 87 -17.61 -46.50 -1.45
C ILE A 87 -16.98 -45.21 -1.97
N SER A 88 -17.70 -44.10 -1.82
CA SER A 88 -17.23 -42.80 -2.31
C SER A 88 -15.95 -42.35 -1.60
N ASN A 89 -15.07 -41.64 -2.31
CA ASN A 89 -14.02 -40.86 -1.66
C ASN A 89 -14.66 -39.78 -0.77
N PRO A 90 -13.98 -39.37 0.32
CA PRO A 90 -14.34 -38.10 0.95
C PRO A 90 -14.27 -37.00 -0.11
N LEU A 91 -15.08 -35.95 0.05
CA LEU A 91 -14.92 -34.76 -0.78
C LEU A 91 -13.65 -34.01 -0.35
N PRO A 92 -12.99 -33.32 -1.28
CA PRO A 92 -11.86 -32.49 -0.93
C PRO A 92 -12.33 -31.31 -0.07
N GLU A 93 -11.50 -30.94 0.90
CA GLU A 93 -11.71 -29.81 1.81
C GLU A 93 -10.47 -28.93 1.78
N THR A 94 -10.64 -27.66 1.46
CA THR A 94 -9.55 -26.69 1.31
C THR A 94 -9.36 -25.89 2.59
N THR A 95 -8.12 -25.69 3.01
CA THR A 95 -7.78 -24.84 4.16
C THR A 95 -6.76 -23.79 3.74
N ILE A 96 -7.05 -22.51 4.04
CA ILE A 96 -6.08 -21.43 3.89
C ILE A 96 -5.15 -21.42 5.10
N THR A 97 -3.88 -21.69 4.88
CA THR A 97 -2.85 -21.83 5.92
C THR A 97 -2.08 -20.53 6.15
N SER A 98 -2.08 -19.61 5.19
CA SER A 98 -1.51 -18.27 5.36
C SER A 98 -2.11 -17.26 4.37
N GLY A 99 -2.06 -15.98 4.74
CA GLY A 99 -2.54 -14.87 3.93
C GLY A 99 -1.76 -13.58 4.23
N PRO A 100 -2.01 -12.50 3.47
CA PRO A 100 -1.49 -11.17 3.79
C PRO A 100 -2.08 -10.67 5.13
N PRO A 101 -1.53 -9.60 5.74
CA PRO A 101 -2.18 -8.95 6.87
C PRO A 101 -3.64 -8.56 6.54
N ALA A 102 -4.55 -8.73 7.50
CA ALA A 102 -5.96 -8.37 7.31
C ALA A 102 -6.15 -6.90 6.90
N GLN A 103 -5.25 -6.01 7.34
CA GLN A 103 -5.09 -4.65 6.82
C GLN A 103 -3.63 -4.40 6.47
N GLY A 104 -3.34 -4.02 5.23
CA GLY A 104 -1.98 -3.72 4.77
C GLY A 104 -1.97 -2.69 3.65
N THR A 105 -0.80 -2.19 3.28
CA THR A 105 -0.63 -1.22 2.18
C THR A 105 -0.06 -1.84 0.90
N SER A 106 0.38 -3.10 0.97
CA SER A 106 0.93 -3.81 -0.18
C SER A 106 -0.19 -4.34 -1.08
N PRO A 107 -0.25 -3.95 -2.37
CA PRO A 107 -1.19 -4.53 -3.32
C PRO A 107 -0.77 -5.95 -3.75
N THR A 108 0.50 -6.31 -3.59
CA THR A 108 0.98 -7.68 -3.82
C THR A 108 0.73 -8.51 -2.57
N VAL A 109 -0.05 -9.57 -2.74
CA VAL A 109 -0.52 -10.47 -1.69
C VAL A 109 -0.08 -11.90 -1.96
N ARG A 110 0.12 -12.66 -0.88
CA ARG A 110 0.55 -14.07 -0.94
C ARG A 110 -0.36 -14.91 -0.05
N PHE A 111 -0.86 -16.00 -0.59
CA PHE A 111 -1.71 -16.97 0.09
C PHE A 111 -1.03 -18.33 0.09
N GLY A 112 -1.14 -19.04 1.21
CA GLY A 112 -0.84 -20.46 1.31
C GLY A 112 -2.11 -21.21 1.65
N PHE A 113 -2.31 -22.35 1.03
CA PHE A 113 -3.45 -23.24 1.24
C PHE A 113 -3.07 -24.70 0.98
N THR A 114 -3.89 -25.61 1.49
CA THR A 114 -3.76 -27.08 1.38
C THR A 114 -5.14 -27.71 1.19
N ALA A 115 -5.17 -28.98 0.79
CA ALA A 115 -6.35 -29.83 0.81
C ALA A 115 -6.12 -31.05 1.73
N ASN A 116 -7.19 -31.68 2.20
CA ASN A 116 -7.16 -32.94 2.96
C ASN A 116 -6.75 -34.17 2.11
N GLU A 117 -6.70 -34.03 0.80
CA GLU A 117 -6.29 -35.08 -0.14
C GLU A 117 -5.54 -34.50 -1.37
N ALA A 118 -5.09 -35.38 -2.27
CA ALA A 118 -4.43 -34.96 -3.50
C ALA A 118 -5.44 -34.26 -4.42
N SER A 119 -5.15 -33.03 -4.83
CA SER A 119 -6.11 -32.19 -5.54
C SER A 119 -5.45 -31.14 -6.42
N THR A 120 -6.23 -30.59 -7.35
CA THR A 120 -5.94 -29.33 -8.06
C THR A 120 -6.74 -28.19 -7.45
N PHE A 121 -6.31 -26.93 -7.64
CA PHE A 121 -6.96 -25.78 -7.01
C PHE A 121 -7.42 -24.74 -8.03
N LEU A 122 -8.58 -24.16 -7.73
CA LEU A 122 -9.12 -23.00 -8.42
C LEU A 122 -9.23 -21.84 -7.43
N CYS A 123 -8.67 -20.70 -7.80
CA CYS A 123 -8.64 -19.49 -6.99
C CYS A 123 -9.36 -18.35 -7.69
N ARG A 124 -9.90 -17.42 -6.90
CA ARG A 124 -10.32 -16.10 -7.36
C ARG A 124 -10.05 -15.03 -6.32
N ILE A 125 -9.90 -13.80 -6.81
CA ILE A 125 -9.97 -12.58 -6.00
C ILE A 125 -11.32 -11.92 -6.30
N ASP A 126 -12.04 -11.56 -5.24
CA ASP A 126 -13.37 -10.96 -5.28
C ASP A 126 -14.34 -11.77 -6.15
N GLN A 127 -15.01 -11.11 -7.10
CA GLN A 127 -15.96 -11.72 -8.03
C GLN A 127 -15.29 -12.05 -9.38
N ALA A 128 -13.96 -12.15 -9.44
CA ALA A 128 -13.27 -12.58 -10.65
C ALA A 128 -13.66 -14.02 -11.02
N ALA A 129 -13.42 -14.38 -12.29
CA ALA A 129 -13.56 -15.76 -12.73
C ALA A 129 -12.57 -16.67 -11.98
N TRP A 130 -13.00 -17.90 -11.70
CA TRP A 130 -12.13 -18.92 -11.14
C TRP A 130 -11.01 -19.26 -12.12
N SER A 131 -9.79 -19.36 -11.62
CA SER A 131 -8.60 -19.65 -12.40
C SER A 131 -7.72 -20.65 -11.68
N ALA A 132 -7.04 -21.51 -12.43
CA ALA A 132 -6.14 -22.50 -11.84
C ALA A 132 -5.02 -21.80 -11.07
N CYS A 133 -4.70 -22.32 -9.89
CA CYS A 133 -3.69 -21.76 -9.01
C CYS A 133 -2.94 -22.86 -8.26
N SER A 134 -1.79 -22.51 -7.70
CA SER A 134 -0.97 -23.39 -6.86
C SER A 134 -0.58 -22.66 -5.58
N SER A 135 -0.45 -23.41 -4.48
CA SER A 135 0.08 -22.89 -3.22
C SER A 135 1.61 -22.93 -3.24
N PRO A 136 2.32 -21.84 -2.89
CA PRO A 136 1.79 -20.52 -2.54
C PRO A 136 1.32 -19.74 -3.78
N TYR A 137 0.18 -19.05 -3.66
CA TYR A 137 -0.36 -18.19 -4.70
C TYR A 137 0.02 -16.73 -4.43
N VAL A 138 0.67 -16.08 -5.39
CA VAL A 138 1.06 -14.66 -5.32
C VAL A 138 0.34 -13.91 -6.43
N THR A 139 -0.32 -12.81 -6.08
CA THR A 139 -1.03 -11.96 -7.05
C THR A 139 -1.02 -10.51 -6.61
N THR A 140 -1.38 -9.60 -7.52
CA THR A 140 -1.50 -8.17 -7.24
C THR A 140 -2.94 -7.74 -7.44
N VAL A 141 -3.52 -7.07 -6.45
CA VAL A 141 -4.85 -6.44 -6.57
C VAL A 141 -4.72 -5.02 -7.11
N SER A 142 -5.66 -4.62 -7.96
CA SER A 142 -5.60 -3.35 -8.70
C SER A 142 -6.24 -2.17 -7.98
N THR A 143 -7.00 -2.41 -6.91
CA THR A 143 -7.74 -1.38 -6.19
C THR A 143 -7.37 -1.35 -4.71
N TYR A 144 -7.57 -0.19 -4.08
CA TYR A 144 -7.57 -0.07 -2.64
C TYR A 144 -8.96 -0.39 -2.09
N GLY A 145 -9.02 -0.90 -0.87
CA GLY A 145 -10.27 -1.26 -0.19
C GLY A 145 -10.33 -2.74 0.20
N PRO A 146 -11.52 -3.22 0.57
CA PRO A 146 -11.73 -4.60 0.98
C PRO A 146 -11.68 -5.55 -0.21
N HIS A 147 -11.07 -6.71 0.02
CA HIS A 147 -10.91 -7.79 -0.93
C HIS A 147 -11.19 -9.15 -0.27
N SER A 148 -11.58 -10.12 -1.08
CA SER A 148 -11.74 -11.52 -0.66
C SER A 148 -10.97 -12.44 -1.59
N PHE A 149 -10.09 -13.27 -1.03
CA PHE A 149 -9.51 -14.40 -1.72
C PHE A 149 -10.36 -15.64 -1.44
N GLN A 150 -10.70 -16.40 -2.47
CA GLN A 150 -11.36 -17.69 -2.31
C GLN A 150 -10.61 -18.76 -3.08
N VAL A 151 -10.58 -19.96 -2.52
CA VAL A 151 -9.96 -21.14 -3.12
C VAL A 151 -10.77 -22.38 -2.81
N TYR A 152 -10.91 -23.27 -3.79
CA TYR A 152 -11.45 -24.60 -3.58
C TYR A 152 -10.61 -25.63 -4.34
N ALA A 153 -10.62 -26.86 -3.82
CA ALA A 153 -9.92 -28.00 -4.37
C ALA A 153 -10.84 -28.84 -5.28
N THR A 154 -10.25 -29.55 -6.22
CA THR A 154 -10.91 -30.58 -7.01
C THR A 154 -10.04 -31.83 -6.99
N ASP A 155 -10.64 -32.95 -6.58
CA ASP A 155 -9.95 -34.23 -6.43
C ASP A 155 -9.63 -34.88 -7.79
N THR A 156 -9.04 -36.07 -7.77
CA THR A 156 -8.66 -36.83 -8.97
C THR A 156 -9.84 -37.42 -9.73
N GLU A 157 -10.97 -37.59 -9.06
CA GLU A 157 -12.23 -38.11 -9.57
C GLU A 157 -13.11 -36.99 -10.17
N GLY A 158 -12.71 -35.73 -9.99
CA GLY A 158 -13.39 -34.54 -10.48
C GLY A 158 -14.44 -33.96 -9.52
N ALA A 159 -14.51 -34.43 -8.27
CA ALA A 159 -15.37 -33.83 -7.27
C ALA A 159 -14.73 -32.55 -6.72
N ALA A 160 -15.53 -31.49 -6.61
CA ALA A 160 -15.10 -30.21 -6.09
C ALA A 160 -15.44 -30.07 -4.61
N ASP A 161 -14.59 -29.34 -3.90
CA ASP A 161 -14.84 -28.91 -2.54
C ASP A 161 -16.13 -28.05 -2.50
N PRO A 162 -17.16 -28.48 -1.77
CA PRO A 162 -18.45 -27.79 -1.72
C PRO A 162 -18.40 -26.49 -0.90
N SER A 163 -17.36 -26.26 -0.12
CA SER A 163 -17.18 -25.14 0.78
C SER A 163 -15.85 -24.42 0.53
N PRO A 164 -15.77 -23.59 -0.54
CA PRO A 164 -14.56 -22.82 -0.83
C PRO A 164 -14.07 -22.03 0.39
N ALA A 165 -12.80 -22.24 0.75
CA ALA A 165 -12.15 -21.47 1.79
C ALA A 165 -12.04 -20.00 1.37
N SER A 166 -12.28 -19.08 2.31
CA SER A 166 -12.29 -17.64 2.06
C SER A 166 -11.39 -16.89 3.04
N TYR A 167 -10.68 -15.88 2.54
CA TYR A 167 -9.86 -14.97 3.34
C TYR A 167 -10.14 -13.52 2.97
N ALA A 168 -10.58 -12.73 3.94
CA ALA A 168 -10.82 -11.30 3.77
C ALA A 168 -9.59 -10.47 4.14
N PHE A 169 -9.25 -9.50 3.31
CA PHE A 169 -8.16 -8.56 3.57
C PHE A 169 -8.49 -7.17 3.02
N THR A 170 -7.79 -6.14 3.46
CA THR A 170 -7.96 -4.77 2.97
C THR A 170 -6.61 -4.20 2.55
N VAL A 171 -6.57 -3.64 1.34
CA VAL A 171 -5.42 -2.87 0.87
C VAL A 171 -5.70 -1.40 1.08
N ALA A 172 -5.05 -0.80 2.07
CA ALA A 172 -5.18 0.61 2.38
C ALA A 172 -4.53 1.46 1.28
N ALA A 173 -5.18 2.57 0.95
CA ALA A 173 -4.56 3.60 0.14
C ALA A 173 -3.31 4.13 0.87
N PRO A 174 -2.24 4.48 0.13
CA PRO A 174 -1.12 5.17 0.74
C PRO A 174 -1.63 6.45 1.44
N PRO A 175 -1.02 6.83 2.58
CA PRO A 175 -1.39 8.07 3.23
C PRO A 175 -1.28 9.23 2.23
N PRO A 176 -2.18 10.23 2.30
CA PRO A 176 -2.07 11.39 1.44
C PRO A 176 -0.68 12.00 1.59
N PRO A 177 -0.09 12.54 0.50
CA PRO A 177 1.17 13.24 0.61
C PRO A 177 1.06 14.34 1.67
N PRO A 178 2.14 14.64 2.40
CA PRO A 178 2.15 15.73 3.36
C PRO A 178 1.56 16.98 2.71
N ALA A 179 0.75 17.74 3.47
CA ALA A 179 0.27 19.02 3.00
C ALA A 179 1.47 19.85 2.51
N PRO A 180 1.34 20.57 1.37
CA PRO A 180 2.36 21.54 0.99
C PRO A 180 2.66 22.43 2.19
N PRO A 181 3.93 22.82 2.41
CA PRO A 181 4.22 23.82 3.44
C PRO A 181 3.29 25.02 3.20
N PRO A 182 2.74 25.63 4.26
CA PRO A 182 1.90 26.82 4.10
C PRO A 182 2.65 27.80 3.22
N VAL A 183 1.99 28.30 2.17
CA VAL A 183 2.53 29.38 1.34
C VAL A 183 2.81 30.51 2.30
N VAL A 184 4.07 30.70 2.68
CA VAL A 184 4.51 31.94 3.30
C VAL A 184 4.22 32.97 2.24
N ASP A 185 3.25 33.84 2.53
CA ASP A 185 2.92 35.03 1.75
C ASP A 185 4.24 35.62 1.22
N PRO A 186 4.41 35.86 -0.10
CA PRO A 186 5.71 36.27 -0.62
C PRO A 186 6.11 37.53 0.11
N THR A 187 7.15 37.42 0.93
CA THR A 187 7.76 38.54 1.64
C THR A 187 7.91 39.68 0.63
N PRO A 188 7.37 40.89 0.89
CA PRO A 188 7.50 41.99 -0.05
C PRO A 188 8.98 42.15 -0.41
N PRO A 189 9.31 42.35 -1.70
CA PRO A 189 10.70 42.42 -2.12
C PRO A 189 11.44 43.47 -1.28
N PRO A 190 12.67 43.20 -0.85
CA PRO A 190 13.43 44.16 -0.05
C PRO A 190 13.45 45.51 -0.79
N PRO A 191 13.28 46.64 -0.07
CA PRO A 191 13.34 47.95 -0.70
C PRO A 191 14.66 48.09 -1.47
N PRO A 192 14.65 48.69 -2.67
CA PRO A 192 15.87 48.84 -3.45
C PRO A 192 16.93 49.60 -2.64
N PRO A 193 18.22 49.22 -2.73
CA PRO A 193 19.27 49.92 -2.01
C PRO A 193 19.27 51.41 -2.38
N PRO A 194 19.50 52.32 -1.40
CA PRO A 194 19.53 53.75 -1.67
C PRO A 194 20.59 54.07 -2.73
N THR A 195 20.22 54.87 -3.74
CA THR A 195 21.17 55.31 -4.77
C THR A 195 22.29 56.13 -4.11
N PRO A 196 23.58 55.82 -4.37
CA PRO A 196 24.66 56.63 -3.86
C PRO A 196 24.51 58.08 -4.34
N THR A 197 24.66 59.03 -3.40
CA THR A 197 24.47 60.47 -3.64
C THR A 197 25.80 61.18 -3.46
N ILE A 198 26.02 62.25 -4.25
CA ILE A 198 27.17 63.12 -4.10
C ILE A 198 27.07 63.90 -2.77
N THR A 199 28.11 63.85 -1.93
CA THR A 199 28.22 64.71 -0.74
C THR A 199 28.71 66.08 -1.19
N LEU A 200 28.04 67.15 -0.77
CA LEU A 200 28.39 68.53 -1.11
C LEU A 200 28.45 69.37 0.17
N GLU A 201 29.63 69.84 0.51
CA GLU A 201 29.82 70.73 1.64
C GLU A 201 30.12 72.16 1.17
N LEU A 202 29.41 73.14 1.74
CA LEU A 202 29.62 74.56 1.45
C LEU A 202 30.03 75.31 2.70
N ARG A 203 31.20 75.94 2.66
CA ARG A 203 31.67 76.81 3.73
C ARG A 203 32.01 78.20 3.21
N ALA A 204 31.54 79.22 3.93
CA ALA A 204 32.00 80.58 3.74
C ALA A 204 33.38 80.71 4.40
N VAL A 205 34.40 81.11 3.63
CA VAL A 205 35.73 81.38 4.21
C VAL A 205 35.68 82.73 4.91
N LYS A 206 35.89 82.77 6.23
CA LYS A 206 35.92 84.04 6.99
C LYS A 206 37.02 84.96 6.44
N LYS A 207 36.72 86.26 6.32
CA LYS A 207 37.60 87.38 5.91
C LYS A 207 37.98 87.47 4.42
N LYS A 208 37.53 86.58 3.54
CA LYS A 208 37.69 86.69 2.08
C LYS A 208 36.42 86.13 1.45
N SER A 209 35.60 86.90 0.72
CA SER A 209 34.31 86.44 0.16
C SER A 209 34.49 85.28 -0.83
N ARG A 210 34.66 84.07 -0.28
CA ARG A 210 35.08 82.85 -0.97
C ARG A 210 34.17 81.72 -0.53
N LEU A 211 33.74 80.93 -1.51
CA LEU A 211 33.00 79.69 -1.28
C LEU A 211 33.98 78.52 -1.39
N ARG A 212 34.06 77.70 -0.35
CA ARG A 212 34.71 76.39 -0.39
C ARG A 212 33.65 75.34 -0.73
N VAL A 213 33.95 74.51 -1.72
CA VAL A 213 33.07 73.44 -2.22
C VAL A 213 33.86 72.14 -2.13
N ASP A 214 33.46 71.24 -1.24
CA ASP A 214 34.03 69.89 -1.14
C ASP A 214 32.99 68.88 -1.68
N ILE A 215 33.40 68.04 -2.64
CA ILE A 215 32.54 67.06 -3.31
C ILE A 215 33.13 65.65 -3.11
N GLY A 216 32.40 64.72 -2.48
CA GLY A 216 32.91 63.36 -2.17
C GLY A 216 31.83 62.28 -1.91
N PRO A 217 32.21 60.99 -1.73
CA PRO A 217 33.58 60.45 -1.64
C PRO A 217 34.01 59.53 -2.82
N ASP A 218 35.31 59.57 -3.14
CA ASP A 218 36.17 58.53 -3.75
C ASP A 218 35.56 57.44 -4.65
N LEU A 219 34.84 57.83 -5.71
CA LEU A 219 34.62 56.98 -6.87
C LEU A 219 35.03 57.77 -8.11
N ASP A 220 36.10 57.31 -8.74
CA ASP A 220 36.62 57.76 -10.03
C ASP A 220 35.46 57.85 -11.07
N PRO A 221 35.29 58.96 -11.83
CA PRO A 221 36.17 60.11 -11.98
C PRO A 221 35.80 61.32 -11.14
N SER A 222 36.84 61.97 -10.63
CA SER A 222 36.80 63.07 -9.69
C SER A 222 36.51 64.45 -10.32
N ASN A 223 35.93 64.48 -11.53
CA ASN A 223 35.73 65.70 -12.32
C ASN A 223 34.24 66.06 -12.38
N TYR A 224 33.64 66.27 -11.22
CA TYR A 224 32.24 66.64 -11.08
C TYR A 224 32.01 68.03 -11.67
N ARG A 225 31.15 68.11 -12.69
CA ARG A 225 30.66 69.39 -13.19
C ARG A 225 29.70 69.98 -12.18
N PHE A 226 29.83 71.26 -11.88
CA PHE A 226 28.89 71.96 -11.02
C PHE A 226 28.69 73.42 -11.44
N THR A 227 27.55 73.97 -11.03
CA THR A 227 27.22 75.37 -11.28
C THR A 227 27.06 76.12 -9.97
N VAL A 228 27.61 77.33 -9.91
CA VAL A 228 27.33 78.27 -8.83
C VAL A 228 26.27 79.23 -9.32
N GLN A 229 25.21 79.35 -8.56
CA GLN A 229 24.09 80.22 -8.89
C GLN A 229 23.91 81.26 -7.78
N ARG A 230 23.72 82.52 -8.17
CA ARG A 230 23.41 83.62 -7.25
C ARG A 230 21.91 83.87 -7.26
N ARG A 231 21.34 84.13 -6.08
CA ARG A 231 19.94 84.56 -5.97
C ARG A 231 19.83 86.05 -6.28
N ALA A 232 19.04 86.39 -7.30
CA ALA A 232 18.71 87.75 -7.71
C ALA A 232 17.23 87.80 -8.13
N ASP A 233 16.47 88.77 -7.61
CA ASP A 233 15.06 89.00 -7.94
C ASP A 233 14.18 87.74 -7.79
N GLY A 234 14.39 87.01 -6.69
CA GLY A 234 13.68 85.77 -6.39
C GLY A 234 14.11 84.55 -7.24
N ARG A 235 14.89 84.74 -8.30
CA ARG A 235 15.36 83.66 -9.19
C ARG A 235 16.82 83.30 -8.95
N TRP A 236 17.17 82.06 -9.25
CA TRP A 236 18.56 81.60 -9.24
C TRP A 236 19.15 81.74 -10.64
N ARG A 237 20.26 82.49 -10.76
CA ARG A 237 20.97 82.67 -12.03
C ARG A 237 22.37 82.07 -11.91
N THR A 238 22.77 81.26 -12.89
CA THR A 238 24.13 80.72 -12.95
C THR A 238 25.13 81.85 -13.15
N VAL A 239 26.02 82.02 -12.18
CA VAL A 239 27.10 83.02 -12.23
C VAL A 239 28.45 82.38 -12.56
N LYS A 240 28.58 81.06 -12.37
CA LYS A 240 29.77 80.31 -12.75
C LYS A 240 29.44 78.86 -13.09
N ARG A 241 30.07 78.33 -14.13
CA ARG A 241 30.15 76.89 -14.43
C ARG A 241 31.59 76.47 -14.21
N THR A 242 31.79 75.34 -13.55
CA THR A 242 33.13 74.87 -13.16
C THR A 242 33.09 73.35 -13.00
N GLN A 243 34.26 72.75 -12.81
CA GLN A 243 34.42 71.32 -12.52
C GLN A 243 35.50 71.16 -11.46
N THR A 244 35.45 70.06 -10.70
CA THR A 244 36.58 69.64 -9.86
C THR A 244 37.69 69.04 -10.74
N LEU A 245 38.93 69.11 -10.27
CA LEU A 245 40.11 68.53 -10.91
C LEU A 245 40.76 67.50 -9.98
N GLY A 246 40.24 66.27 -9.96
CA GLY A 246 40.81 65.21 -9.13
C GLY A 246 40.13 65.01 -7.77
N ALA A 247 40.45 63.90 -7.12
CA ALA A 247 39.88 63.50 -5.84
C ALA A 247 40.32 64.54 -4.80
N GLN A 248 39.37 65.26 -4.21
CA GLN A 248 39.60 66.30 -3.21
C GLN A 248 40.00 67.70 -3.74
N ASP A 249 39.68 68.04 -4.99
CA ASP A 249 39.88 69.41 -5.47
C ASP A 249 38.97 70.42 -4.75
N VAL A 250 39.60 71.44 -4.16
CA VAL A 250 38.92 72.53 -3.45
C VAL A 250 38.78 73.72 -4.38
N SER A 251 37.61 73.85 -5.00
CA SER A 251 37.29 75.02 -5.81
C SER A 251 36.98 76.22 -4.93
N ILE A 252 37.93 77.17 -4.86
CA ILE A 252 37.71 78.44 -4.15
C ILE A 252 37.31 79.55 -5.12
N ILE A 253 36.07 80.01 -5.00
CA ILE A 253 35.48 80.97 -5.96
C ILE A 253 35.28 82.32 -5.27
N ASN A 254 35.91 83.37 -5.81
CA ASN A 254 35.70 84.75 -5.37
C ASN A 254 34.33 85.26 -5.86
N LEU A 255 33.45 85.62 -4.94
CA LEU A 255 32.08 86.06 -5.25
C LEU A 255 31.70 87.23 -4.34
N PRO A 256 30.90 88.20 -4.82
CA PRO A 256 30.40 89.29 -3.98
C PRO A 256 29.48 88.76 -2.87
N SER A 257 29.15 89.59 -1.88
CA SER A 257 28.17 89.22 -0.86
C SER A 257 26.81 88.87 -1.48
N GLY A 258 26.14 87.87 -0.92
CA GLY A 258 24.89 87.36 -1.47
C GLY A 258 24.55 85.95 -1.02
N ARG A 259 23.38 85.45 -1.47
CA ARG A 259 22.99 84.04 -1.33
C ARG A 259 23.37 83.28 -2.59
N TYR A 260 24.04 82.16 -2.40
CA TYR A 260 24.52 81.29 -3.45
C TYR A 260 23.98 79.89 -3.24
N ARG A 261 23.79 79.17 -4.33
CA ARG A 261 23.64 77.71 -4.30
C ARG A 261 24.63 77.09 -5.26
N VAL A 262 25.18 75.96 -4.86
CA VAL A 262 25.96 75.09 -5.73
C VAL A 262 25.05 73.95 -6.14
N VAL A 263 24.98 73.70 -7.44
CA VAL A 263 24.19 72.62 -8.02
C VAL A 263 25.13 71.69 -8.76
N VAL A 264 25.14 70.44 -8.31
CA VAL A 264 25.85 69.33 -8.93
C VAL A 264 24.77 68.45 -9.59
N PRO A 265 24.66 68.41 -10.93
CA PRO A 265 23.67 67.58 -11.61
C PRO A 265 23.99 66.09 -11.41
N ARG A 266 23.02 65.22 -11.77
CA ARG A 266 23.26 63.78 -11.88
C ARG A 266 24.40 63.53 -12.87
N GLN A 267 25.41 62.80 -12.43
CA GLN A 267 26.58 62.43 -13.21
C GLN A 267 27.26 61.21 -12.57
N HIS A 268 27.98 60.42 -13.36
CA HIS A 268 28.68 59.21 -12.89
C HIS A 268 27.77 58.23 -12.12
N ASP A 269 26.53 58.05 -12.59
CA ASP A 269 25.49 57.23 -11.95
C ASP A 269 25.09 57.63 -10.52
N LEU A 270 25.61 58.76 -10.02
CA LEU A 270 25.25 59.34 -8.74
C LEU A 270 24.08 60.32 -8.89
N ALA A 271 23.17 60.32 -7.91
CA ALA A 271 22.13 61.32 -7.83
C ALA A 271 22.71 62.74 -7.65
N GLY A 272 22.15 63.71 -8.36
CA GLY A 272 22.56 65.11 -8.24
C GLY A 272 22.20 65.70 -6.87
N THR A 273 22.99 66.68 -6.43
CA THR A 273 22.81 67.33 -5.12
C THR A 273 22.91 68.85 -5.25
N ARG A 274 22.40 69.56 -4.25
CA ARG A 274 22.56 71.01 -4.15
C ARG A 274 22.72 71.44 -2.70
N ALA A 275 23.48 72.50 -2.49
CA ALA A 275 23.65 73.12 -1.19
C ALA A 275 23.60 74.64 -1.35
N GLU A 276 23.18 75.35 -0.31
CA GLU A 276 23.10 76.80 -0.28
C GLU A 276 24.06 77.40 0.75
N ALA A 277 24.63 78.56 0.44
CA ALA A 277 25.47 79.31 1.35
C ALA A 277 25.21 80.81 1.22
N ARG A 278 25.37 81.54 2.32
CA ARG A 278 25.30 83.00 2.33
C ARG A 278 26.67 83.59 2.59
N LEU A 279 27.21 84.31 1.61
CA LEU A 279 28.44 85.08 1.77
C LEU A 279 28.10 86.45 2.34
N ARG A 280 28.73 86.79 3.47
CA ARG A 280 28.75 88.13 4.07
C ARG A 280 30.13 88.76 3.79
N ARG A 281 30.22 90.09 3.75
CA ARG A 281 31.53 90.76 3.70
C ARG A 281 32.29 90.48 4.99
#